data_AF-A0A382TKG1-F1
#
_entry.id   AF-A0A382TKG1-F1
#
_cell.length_a   1.000
_cell.length_b   1.000
_cell.length_c   1.000
_cell.angle_alpha   90.00
_cell.angle_beta   90.00
_cell.angle_gamma   90.00
#
_symmetry.space_group_name_H-M   'P 1'
#
loop_
_entity.id
_entity.type
_entity.pdbx_description
1 polymer ?
#
loop_
_entity_poly.entity_id
_entity_poly.type
_entity_poly.pdbx_seq_one_letter_code
_entity_poly.pdbx_strand_id
1 'polypeptide(L)'
;LRVQMTGMPEMVALFNGFGGAASALVAASEIFRRINQNDLPEDLELYVAWIAIGLSTLVGWMTLTGSLLAMMKLKGGVEIFGTWYRTPTWGPEWLNYVKGLFLIGIVGLIYMSIEEPGNQDYVIGIIALSCILGIMFVLPIGGADMPVVVSLLNSLSGIAAAFTGFIIGNNVLIIAGSMVGAAGLILTNIMCKAMNRQLIDVLFKSFGGSDKEQVTRTKVGSDPEEVAMICDGISKCVIIPGYGMAVSQCQHQVREFADILEANGCEVKYGIHPVAGRMPGHMNVLLAEASVPYEKLIEMD
;
A
#
# COMPACT_ATOMS: atom_id res chain seq x y z
N LEU A 1 -9.46 15.50 -13.52
CA LEU A 1 -8.65 14.27 -13.39
C LEU A 1 -9.53 13.08 -13.74
N ARG A 2 -9.34 12.44 -14.90
CA ARG A 2 -10.08 11.21 -15.28
C ARG A 2 -9.12 10.03 -15.11
N VAL A 3 -9.33 9.24 -14.06
CA VAL A 3 -8.64 7.96 -13.86
C VAL A 3 -9.73 6.89 -13.83
N GLN A 4 -9.49 5.75 -14.51
CA GLN A 4 -10.42 4.62 -14.47
C GLN A 4 -10.42 3.99 -13.08
N MET A 5 -11.56 3.47 -12.62
CA MET A 5 -11.72 2.88 -11.28
C MET A 5 -10.77 1.70 -11.02
N THR A 6 -10.31 1.02 -12.08
CA THR A 6 -9.28 -0.03 -11.98
C THR A 6 -7.88 0.46 -11.70
N GLY A 7 -7.59 1.73 -12.00
CA GLY A 7 -6.33 2.40 -11.70
C GLY A 7 -6.27 3.02 -10.29
N MET A 8 -7.30 2.80 -9.47
CA MET A 8 -7.38 3.34 -8.11
C MET A 8 -6.24 2.87 -7.20
N PRO A 9 -5.83 1.58 -7.18
CA PRO A 9 -4.72 1.13 -6.33
C PRO A 9 -3.41 1.88 -6.59
N GLU A 10 -3.08 2.13 -7.87
CA GLU A 10 -1.89 2.86 -8.29
C GLU A 10 -1.93 4.32 -7.82
N MET A 11 -3.09 4.96 -7.92
CA MET A 11 -3.29 6.35 -7.49
C MET A 11 -3.19 6.49 -5.97
N VAL A 12 -3.78 5.56 -5.22
CA VAL A 12 -3.69 5.55 -3.75
C VAL A 12 -2.24 5.42 -3.32
N ALA A 13 -1.49 4.49 -3.91
CA ALA A 13 -0.06 4.35 -3.64
C ALA A 13 0.67 5.68 -3.89
N LEU A 14 0.48 6.29 -5.06
CA LEU A 14 1.13 7.56 -5.42
C LEU A 14 0.80 8.70 -4.43
N PHE A 15 -0.47 8.86 -4.06
CA PHE A 15 -0.89 9.92 -3.12
C PHE A 15 -0.31 9.73 -1.73
N ASN A 16 -0.22 8.49 -1.24
CA ASN A 16 0.43 8.20 0.04
C ASN A 16 1.90 8.61 0.03
N GLY A 17 2.59 8.33 -1.08
CA GLY A 17 3.97 8.76 -1.31
C GLY A 17 4.14 10.28 -1.23
N PHE A 18 3.26 11.03 -1.89
CA PHE A 18 3.29 12.50 -1.81
C PHE A 18 2.95 13.06 -0.43
N GLY A 19 2.03 12.42 0.31
CA GLY A 19 1.73 12.79 1.69
C GLY A 19 2.95 12.63 2.62
N GLY A 20 3.68 11.51 2.46
CA GLY A 20 4.94 11.28 3.18
C GLY A 20 6.02 12.30 2.81
N ALA A 21 6.19 12.57 1.50
CA ALA A 21 7.15 13.57 1.02
C ALA A 21 6.83 14.98 1.52
N ALA A 22 5.56 15.39 1.53
CA ALA A 22 5.15 16.69 2.06
C ALA A 22 5.52 16.84 3.54
N SER A 23 5.28 15.80 4.34
CA SER A 23 5.66 15.77 5.76
C SER A 23 7.19 15.93 5.95
N ALA A 24 7.97 15.16 5.18
CA ALA A 24 9.43 15.24 5.24
C ALA A 24 9.98 16.59 4.72
N LEU A 25 9.36 17.19 3.70
CA LEU A 25 9.76 18.51 3.19
C LEU A 25 9.45 19.63 4.19
N VAL A 26 8.32 19.57 4.88
CA VAL A 26 7.99 20.52 5.96
C VAL A 26 9.00 20.38 7.10
N ALA A 27 9.32 19.15 7.50
CA ALA A 27 10.35 18.88 8.52
C ALA A 27 11.73 19.44 8.13
N ALA A 28 12.16 19.20 6.88
CA ALA A 28 13.43 19.72 6.36
C ALA A 28 13.43 21.25 6.29
N SER A 29 12.34 21.87 5.82
CA SER A 29 12.19 23.32 5.76
C SER A 29 12.34 23.97 7.14
N GLU A 30 11.79 23.36 8.18
CA GLU A 30 11.90 23.87 9.55
C GLU A 30 13.33 23.79 10.09
N ILE A 31 14.09 22.71 9.78
CA ILE A 31 15.53 22.64 10.11
C ILE A 31 16.27 23.81 9.48
N PHE A 32 16.15 23.95 8.15
CA PHE A 32 16.91 24.97 7.43
C PHE A 32 16.56 26.37 7.91
N ARG A 33 15.29 26.61 8.28
CA ARG A 33 14.86 27.86 8.92
C ARG A 33 15.59 28.09 10.24
N ARG A 34 15.57 27.11 11.16
CA ARG A 34 16.19 27.21 12.50
C ARG A 34 17.71 27.36 12.42
N ILE A 35 18.38 26.59 11.56
CA ILE A 35 19.82 26.72 11.30
C ILE A 35 20.15 28.12 10.75
N ASN A 36 19.43 28.59 9.73
CA ASN A 36 19.73 29.88 9.11
C ASN A 36 19.48 31.08 10.05
N GLN A 37 18.54 30.94 10.99
CA GLN A 37 18.22 31.97 11.98
C GLN A 37 19.09 31.89 13.24
N ASN A 38 19.99 30.89 13.35
CA ASN A 38 20.67 30.54 14.59
C ASN A 38 19.71 30.40 15.79
N ASP A 39 18.48 29.94 15.52
CA ASP A 39 17.42 29.72 16.50
C ASP A 39 17.34 28.23 16.83
N LEU A 40 18.44 27.73 17.40
CA LEU A 40 18.56 26.35 17.83
C LEU A 40 17.96 26.23 19.24
N PRO A 41 16.89 25.42 19.43
CA PRO A 41 16.37 25.18 20.76
C PRO A 41 17.42 24.47 21.64
N GLU A 42 17.32 24.66 22.94
CA GLU A 42 18.22 24.06 23.92
C GLU A 42 17.51 22.92 24.69
N ASP A 43 18.31 22.06 25.33
CA ASP A 43 17.84 20.99 26.21
C ASP A 43 16.77 20.08 25.57
N LEU A 44 15.67 19.82 26.29
CA LEU A 44 14.64 18.87 25.91
C LEU A 44 13.96 19.21 24.58
N GLU A 45 13.81 20.50 24.26
CA GLU A 45 13.15 20.94 23.03
C GLU A 45 14.00 20.57 21.80
N LEU A 46 15.34 20.65 21.91
CA LEU A 46 16.26 20.17 20.88
C LEU A 46 16.05 18.69 20.60
N TYR A 47 16.10 17.85 21.64
CA TYR A 47 15.96 16.40 21.49
C TYR A 47 14.61 16.04 20.86
N VAL A 48 13.51 16.61 21.35
CA VAL A 48 12.17 16.32 20.82
C VAL A 48 12.05 16.75 19.36
N ALA A 49 12.50 17.97 19.03
CA ALA A 49 12.41 18.47 17.66
C ALA A 49 13.31 17.68 16.70
N TRP A 50 14.58 17.46 17.02
CA TRP A 50 15.51 16.78 16.11
C TRP A 50 15.19 15.30 15.93
N ILE A 51 14.70 14.61 16.97
CA ILE A 51 14.21 13.24 16.85
C ILE A 51 12.96 13.22 15.97
N ALA A 52 11.98 14.10 16.22
CA ALA A 52 10.77 14.16 15.40
C ALA A 52 11.09 14.47 13.93
N ILE A 53 12.05 15.36 13.68
CA ILE A 53 12.51 15.67 12.33
C ILE A 53 13.21 14.47 11.68
N GLY A 54 14.15 13.85 12.38
CA GLY A 54 14.86 12.66 11.89
C GLY A 54 13.90 11.54 11.51
N LEU A 55 12.91 11.28 12.38
CA LEU A 55 11.88 10.27 12.13
C LEU A 55 10.90 10.67 11.02
N SER A 56 10.47 11.94 10.96
CA SER A 56 9.63 12.43 9.85
C SER A 56 10.35 12.31 8.51
N THR A 57 11.63 12.66 8.47
CA THR A 57 12.48 12.55 7.28
C THR A 57 12.65 11.08 6.88
N LEU A 58 12.98 10.20 7.83
CA LEU A 58 13.08 8.76 7.59
C LEU A 58 11.79 8.21 7.01
N VAL A 59 10.67 8.40 7.70
CA VAL A 59 9.41 7.77 7.34
C VAL A 59 8.86 8.38 6.06
N GLY A 60 8.93 9.70 5.89
CA GLY A 60 8.38 10.39 4.73
C GLY A 60 9.09 10.06 3.42
N TRP A 61 10.44 10.09 3.40
CA TRP A 61 11.20 9.77 2.18
C TRP A 61 11.17 8.28 1.84
N MET A 62 11.22 7.40 2.85
CA MET A 62 11.02 5.96 2.68
C MET A 62 9.61 5.67 2.11
N THR A 63 8.59 6.40 2.59
CA THR A 63 7.22 6.26 2.10
C THR A 63 7.09 6.73 0.67
N LEU A 64 7.72 7.84 0.28
CA LEU A 64 7.71 8.32 -1.10
C LEU A 64 8.29 7.30 -2.06
N THR A 65 9.54 6.86 -1.85
CA THR A 65 10.21 5.97 -2.79
C THR A 65 9.60 4.57 -2.79
N GLY A 66 9.17 4.07 -1.63
CA GLY A 66 8.42 2.83 -1.52
C GLY A 66 7.08 2.89 -2.28
N SER A 67 6.34 3.99 -2.14
CA SER A 67 5.06 4.20 -2.81
C SER A 67 5.19 4.32 -4.32
N LEU A 68 6.24 4.99 -4.80
CA LEU A 68 6.54 5.06 -6.23
C LEU A 68 6.82 3.66 -6.79
N LEU A 69 7.64 2.85 -6.11
CA LEU A 69 7.91 1.48 -6.55
C LEU A 69 6.64 0.60 -6.48
N ALA A 70 5.82 0.76 -5.45
CA ALA A 70 4.55 0.05 -5.31
C ALA A 70 3.59 0.38 -6.46
N MET A 71 3.46 1.66 -6.82
CA MET A 71 2.68 2.12 -7.98
C MET A 71 3.19 1.47 -9.27
N MET A 72 4.51 1.49 -9.51
CA MET A 72 5.11 0.88 -10.71
C MET A 72 4.85 -0.63 -10.79
N LYS A 73 4.89 -1.33 -9.64
CA LYS A 73 4.58 -2.76 -9.55
C LYS A 73 3.10 -3.05 -9.82
N LEU A 74 2.20 -2.21 -9.33
CA LEU A 74 0.76 -2.34 -9.59
C LEU A 74 0.43 -2.10 -11.07
N LYS A 75 1.06 -1.10 -11.71
CA LYS A 75 1.00 -0.90 -13.17
C LYS A 75 1.57 -2.06 -14.00
N GLY A 76 2.34 -2.96 -13.39
CA GLY A 76 2.98 -4.09 -14.06
C GLY A 76 4.29 -3.73 -14.79
N GLY A 77 4.82 -2.53 -14.57
CA GLY A 77 6.01 -2.04 -15.24
C GLY A 77 6.09 -0.52 -15.36
N VAL A 78 7.18 -0.07 -15.96
CA VAL A 78 7.41 1.31 -16.36
C VAL A 78 7.86 1.36 -17.80
N GLU A 79 7.34 2.33 -18.54
CA GLU A 79 7.83 2.65 -19.87
C GLU A 79 9.03 3.60 -19.73
N ILE A 80 10.20 3.13 -20.14
CA ILE A 80 11.44 3.92 -20.12
C ILE A 80 11.93 4.00 -21.56
N PHE A 81 12.04 5.22 -22.10
CA PHE A 81 12.46 5.48 -23.48
C PHE A 81 11.68 4.65 -24.54
N GLY A 82 10.37 4.52 -24.38
CA GLY A 82 9.49 3.78 -25.32
C GLY A 82 9.54 2.26 -25.18
N THR A 83 10.30 1.73 -24.22
CA THR A 83 10.39 0.28 -23.95
C THR A 83 9.74 -0.05 -22.62
N TRP A 84 8.86 -1.06 -22.60
CA TRP A 84 8.19 -1.53 -21.40
C TRP A 84 9.10 -2.43 -20.56
N TYR A 85 9.51 -1.95 -19.39
CA TYR A 85 10.27 -2.73 -18.42
C TYR A 85 9.36 -3.21 -17.30
N ARG A 86 9.28 -4.54 -17.12
CA ARG A 86 8.59 -5.12 -15.97
C ARG A 86 9.39 -4.82 -14.71
N THR A 87 8.71 -4.35 -13.67
CA THR A 87 9.33 -4.12 -12.37
C THR A 87 9.85 -5.45 -11.79
N PRO A 88 11.15 -5.55 -11.45
CA PRO A 88 11.68 -6.78 -10.87
C PRO A 88 11.06 -7.01 -9.49
N THR A 89 10.79 -8.29 -9.20
CA THR A 89 10.58 -8.75 -7.83
C THR A 89 11.82 -9.53 -7.45
N TRP A 90 12.63 -8.96 -6.56
CA TRP A 90 13.92 -9.52 -6.18
C TRP A 90 14.22 -9.19 -4.72
N GLY A 91 14.64 -10.19 -3.97
CA GLY A 91 14.67 -10.08 -2.52
C GLY A 91 15.34 -11.25 -1.82
N PRO A 92 16.64 -11.47 -2.03
CA PRO A 92 17.35 -12.52 -1.31
C PRO A 92 17.34 -12.25 0.20
N GLU A 93 17.45 -13.29 1.01
CA GLU A 93 17.36 -13.17 2.48
C GLU A 93 18.37 -12.17 3.07
N TRP A 94 19.56 -12.08 2.47
CA TRP A 94 20.60 -11.13 2.91
C TRP A 94 20.19 -9.67 2.76
N LEU A 95 19.23 -9.35 1.89
CA LEU A 95 18.71 -8.00 1.70
C LEU A 95 18.08 -7.47 3.00
N ASN A 96 17.50 -8.35 3.83
CA ASN A 96 16.93 -7.97 5.12
C ASN A 96 17.98 -7.45 6.10
N TYR A 97 19.17 -8.05 6.13
CA TYR A 97 20.28 -7.54 6.94
C TYR A 97 20.75 -6.16 6.46
N VAL A 98 20.77 -5.94 5.14
CA VAL A 98 21.14 -4.63 4.57
C VAL A 98 20.10 -3.56 4.91
N LYS A 99 18.80 -3.87 4.87
CA LYS A 99 17.75 -2.96 5.36
C LYS A 99 17.99 -2.58 6.82
N GLY A 100 18.32 -3.57 7.66
CA GLY A 100 18.64 -3.35 9.08
C GLY A 100 19.85 -2.44 9.27
N LEU A 101 20.91 -2.64 8.47
CA LEU A 101 22.11 -1.80 8.49
C LEU A 101 21.78 -0.35 8.10
N PHE A 102 20.97 -0.14 7.07
CA PHE A 102 20.52 1.19 6.66
C PHE A 102 19.70 1.86 7.77
N LEU A 103 18.80 1.12 8.41
CA LEU A 103 18.01 1.63 9.53
C LEU A 103 18.88 2.07 10.71
N ILE A 104 19.86 1.24 11.11
CA ILE A 104 20.82 1.57 12.17
C ILE A 104 21.66 2.81 11.77
N GLY A 105 22.11 2.86 10.51
CA GLY A 105 22.85 4.01 9.98
C GLY A 105 22.03 5.30 10.06
N ILE A 106 20.75 5.26 9.71
CA ILE A 106 19.88 6.44 9.81
C ILE A 106 19.69 6.86 11.28
N VAL A 107 19.45 5.91 12.20
CA VAL A 107 19.36 6.22 13.64
C VAL A 107 20.66 6.86 14.15
N GLY A 108 21.82 6.38 13.69
CA GLY A 108 23.12 6.97 14.00
C GLY A 108 23.25 8.41 13.46
N LEU A 109 22.78 8.67 12.24
CA LEU A 109 22.77 10.03 11.67
C LEU A 109 21.81 10.98 12.41
N ILE A 110 20.68 10.48 12.89
CA ILE A 110 19.76 11.26 13.75
C ILE A 110 20.45 11.61 15.08
N TYR A 111 21.20 10.67 15.66
CA TYR A 111 21.97 10.95 16.86
C TYR A 111 23.07 12.01 16.60
N MET A 112 23.82 11.85 15.52
CA MET A 112 24.87 12.83 15.14
C MET A 112 24.30 14.21 14.81
N SER A 113 23.11 14.29 14.22
CA SER A 113 22.47 15.58 13.95
C SER A 113 22.01 16.30 15.22
N ILE A 114 21.86 15.61 16.35
CA ILE A 114 21.57 16.22 17.65
C ILE A 114 22.86 16.78 18.28
N GLU A 115 23.98 16.04 18.16
CA GLU A 115 25.29 16.49 18.67
C GLU A 115 25.83 17.70 17.89
N GLU A 116 25.58 17.74 16.56
CA GLU A 116 25.98 18.85 15.68
C GLU A 116 24.78 19.39 14.87
N PRO A 117 23.85 20.15 15.50
CA PRO A 117 22.60 20.61 14.88
C PRO A 117 22.76 21.48 13.62
N GLY A 118 23.89 22.17 13.49
CA GLY A 118 24.16 23.05 12.36
C GLY A 118 24.62 22.31 11.09
N ASN A 119 24.96 21.04 11.19
CA ASN A 119 25.53 20.29 10.07
C ASN A 119 24.42 19.69 9.18
N GLN A 120 24.26 20.29 8.00
CA GLN A 120 23.24 19.91 7.01
C GLN A 120 23.51 18.56 6.35
N ASP A 121 24.76 18.07 6.38
CA ASP A 121 25.16 16.83 5.72
C ASP A 121 24.47 15.62 6.35
N TYR A 122 24.22 15.63 7.65
CA TYR A 122 23.50 14.56 8.34
C TYR A 122 22.06 14.43 7.85
N VAL A 123 21.37 15.57 7.65
CA VAL A 123 19.99 15.59 7.13
C VAL A 123 19.96 15.06 5.70
N ILE A 124 20.90 15.48 4.85
CA ILE A 124 21.03 14.99 3.48
C ILE A 124 21.31 13.48 3.48
N GLY A 125 22.18 13.01 4.38
CA GLY A 125 22.47 11.59 4.58
C GLY A 125 21.22 10.77 4.96
N ILE A 126 20.41 11.28 5.89
CA ILE A 126 19.14 10.66 6.29
C ILE A 126 18.21 10.56 5.07
N ILE A 127 18.06 11.63 4.29
CA ILE A 127 17.21 11.65 3.08
C ILE A 127 17.67 10.57 2.09
N ALA A 128 18.96 10.56 1.75
CA ALA A 128 19.51 9.64 0.76
C ALA A 128 19.34 8.17 1.18
N LEU A 129 19.68 7.83 2.43
CA LEU A 129 19.52 6.47 2.95
C LEU A 129 18.04 6.07 3.04
N SER A 130 17.15 6.98 3.42
CA SER A 130 15.71 6.70 3.54
C SER A 130 15.06 6.46 2.17
N CYS A 131 15.46 7.22 1.15
CA CYS A 131 15.05 6.98 -0.24
C CYS A 131 15.47 5.59 -0.72
N ILE A 132 16.72 5.18 -0.48
CA ILE A 132 17.22 3.84 -0.86
C ILE A 132 16.48 2.76 -0.06
N LEU A 133 16.30 2.97 1.25
CA LEU A 133 15.61 2.04 2.13
C LEU A 133 14.17 1.80 1.66
N GLY A 134 13.45 2.83 1.23
CA GLY A 134 12.08 2.68 0.72
C GLY A 134 11.99 1.82 -0.54
N ILE A 135 12.94 1.97 -1.47
CA ILE A 135 13.05 1.09 -2.65
C ILE A 135 13.33 -0.34 -2.21
N MET A 136 14.34 -0.55 -1.37
CA MET A 136 14.72 -1.87 -0.86
C MET A 136 13.60 -2.55 -0.06
N PHE A 137 12.78 -1.76 0.63
CA PHE A 137 11.66 -2.23 1.44
C PHE A 137 10.57 -2.86 0.57
N VAL A 138 10.23 -2.23 -0.56
CA VAL A 138 9.15 -2.68 -1.47
C VAL A 138 9.64 -3.65 -2.55
N LEU A 139 10.92 -3.61 -2.93
CA LEU A 139 11.52 -4.45 -3.97
C LEU A 139 11.30 -5.98 -3.82
N PRO A 140 11.40 -6.61 -2.63
CA PRO A 140 11.22 -8.05 -2.48
C PRO A 140 9.75 -8.48 -2.55
N ILE A 141 8.82 -7.55 -2.40
CA ILE A 141 7.40 -7.87 -2.20
C ILE A 141 6.74 -8.15 -3.55
N GLY A 142 5.98 -9.24 -3.65
CA GLY A 142 5.28 -9.65 -4.87
C GLY A 142 4.06 -8.78 -5.18
N GLY A 143 3.64 -8.78 -6.46
CA GLY A 143 2.46 -8.03 -6.93
C GLY A 143 1.15 -8.39 -6.23
N ALA A 144 1.00 -9.64 -5.77
CA ALA A 144 -0.18 -10.11 -5.05
C ALA A 144 -0.29 -9.53 -3.62
N ASP A 145 0.84 -9.23 -2.99
CA ASP A 145 0.90 -8.69 -1.63
C ASP A 145 1.02 -7.15 -1.61
N MET A 146 1.12 -6.51 -2.77
CA MET A 146 1.16 -5.04 -2.90
C MET A 146 0.05 -4.30 -2.15
N PRO A 147 -1.21 -4.78 -2.08
CA PRO A 147 -2.25 -4.05 -1.36
C PRO A 147 -1.92 -3.86 0.13
N VAL A 148 -1.30 -4.86 0.76
CA VAL A 148 -0.84 -4.80 2.16
C VAL A 148 0.26 -3.74 2.31
N VAL A 149 1.19 -3.68 1.35
CA VAL A 149 2.28 -2.69 1.34
C VAL A 149 1.74 -1.28 1.19
N VAL A 150 0.77 -1.06 0.29
CA VAL A 150 0.14 0.25 0.10
C VAL A 150 -0.56 0.72 1.37
N SER A 151 -1.25 -0.19 2.08
CA SER A 151 -1.87 0.09 3.38
C SER A 151 -0.83 0.42 4.45
N LEU A 152 0.29 -0.31 4.49
CA LEU A 152 1.38 -0.03 5.43
C LEU A 152 2.03 1.33 5.15
N LEU A 153 2.29 1.65 3.88
CA LEU A 153 2.83 2.94 3.47
C LEU A 153 1.87 4.10 3.78
N ASN A 154 0.55 3.87 3.73
CA ASN A 154 -0.46 4.82 4.20
C ASN A 154 -0.37 5.07 5.71
N SER A 155 -0.13 4.02 6.50
CA SER A 155 0.11 4.20 7.93
C SER A 155 1.35 5.04 8.19
N LEU A 156 2.44 4.75 7.47
CA LEU A 156 3.70 5.44 7.59
C LEU A 156 3.59 6.92 7.19
N SER A 157 2.85 7.27 6.13
CA SER A 157 2.59 8.68 5.80
C SER A 157 1.84 9.41 6.92
N GLY A 158 0.88 8.75 7.58
CA GLY A 158 0.19 9.29 8.76
C GLY A 158 1.14 9.52 9.95
N ILE A 159 2.02 8.57 10.22
CA ILE A 159 3.03 8.69 11.29
C ILE A 159 4.02 9.84 10.98
N ALA A 160 4.46 9.99 9.73
CA ALA A 160 5.31 11.10 9.30
C ALA A 160 4.60 12.46 9.49
N ALA A 161 3.30 12.53 9.17
CA ALA A 161 2.50 13.72 9.44
C ALA A 161 2.43 14.03 10.94
N ALA A 162 2.23 13.02 11.80
CA ALA A 162 2.20 13.20 13.24
C ALA A 162 3.54 13.76 13.78
N PHE A 163 4.68 13.22 13.33
CA PHE A 163 6.00 13.77 13.66
C PHE A 163 6.13 15.22 13.19
N THR A 164 5.70 15.52 11.97
CA THR A 164 5.68 16.89 11.45
C THR A 164 4.82 17.82 12.33
N GLY A 165 3.72 17.33 12.87
CA GLY A 165 2.89 18.05 13.83
C GLY A 165 3.64 18.44 15.10
N PHE A 166 4.50 17.56 15.64
CA PHE A 166 5.37 17.91 16.77
C PHE A 166 6.39 18.98 16.40
N ILE A 167 6.95 18.93 15.19
CA ILE A 167 7.97 19.87 14.71
C ILE A 167 7.43 21.31 14.65
N ILE A 168 6.20 21.48 14.16
CA ILE A 168 5.57 22.80 14.00
C ILE A 168 4.60 23.17 15.13
N GLY A 169 4.50 22.34 16.18
CA GLY A 169 3.58 22.56 17.30
C GLY A 169 2.09 22.54 16.92
N ASN A 170 1.68 21.75 15.92
CA ASN A 170 0.31 21.70 15.42
C ASN A 170 -0.45 20.46 15.91
N ASN A 171 -1.33 20.66 16.90
CA ASN A 171 -2.16 19.60 17.48
C ASN A 171 -3.07 18.89 16.47
N VAL A 172 -3.61 19.62 15.48
CA VAL A 172 -4.48 19.02 14.46
C VAL A 172 -3.68 18.01 13.63
N LEU A 173 -2.45 18.36 13.25
CA LEU A 173 -1.59 17.49 12.46
C LEU A 173 -1.13 16.26 13.27
N ILE A 174 -0.84 16.43 14.56
CA ILE A 174 -0.53 15.32 15.48
C ILE A 174 -1.71 14.35 15.59
N ILE A 175 -2.92 14.87 15.83
CA ILE A 175 -4.13 14.05 15.99
C ILE A 175 -4.52 13.37 14.69
N ALA A 176 -4.55 14.11 13.57
CA ALA A 176 -4.91 13.55 12.27
C ALA A 176 -3.87 12.51 11.80
N GLY A 177 -2.58 12.81 11.93
CA GLY A 177 -1.50 11.90 11.54
C GLY A 177 -1.51 10.61 12.34
N SER A 178 -1.66 10.70 13.67
CA SER A 178 -1.71 9.52 14.54
C SER A 178 -2.95 8.66 14.28
N MET A 179 -4.11 9.27 14.00
CA MET A 179 -5.33 8.56 13.63
C MET A 179 -5.17 7.79 12.31
N VAL A 180 -4.63 8.45 11.27
CA VAL A 180 -4.36 7.80 9.97
C VAL A 180 -3.33 6.69 10.13
N GLY A 181 -2.27 6.93 10.90
CA GLY A 181 -1.23 5.96 11.21
C GLY A 181 -1.80 4.70 11.86
N ALA A 182 -2.57 4.87 12.93
CA ALA A 182 -3.18 3.75 13.66
C ALA A 182 -4.20 2.99 12.80
N ALA A 183 -5.11 3.70 12.10
CA ALA A 183 -6.09 3.08 11.22
C ALA A 183 -5.43 2.29 10.09
N GLY A 184 -4.35 2.82 9.51
CA GLY A 184 -3.57 2.13 8.49
C GLY A 184 -2.91 0.85 8.99
N LEU A 185 -2.35 0.84 10.22
CA LEU A 185 -1.78 -0.39 10.80
C LEU A 185 -2.87 -1.44 11.06
N ILE A 186 -4.02 -1.02 11.57
CA ILE A 186 -5.16 -1.92 11.82
C ILE A 186 -5.63 -2.53 10.50
N LEU A 187 -5.84 -1.71 9.47
CA LEU A 187 -6.24 -2.16 8.14
C LEU A 187 -5.21 -3.14 7.55
N THR A 188 -3.92 -2.83 7.67
CA THR A 188 -2.83 -3.71 7.21
C THR A 188 -2.91 -5.07 7.91
N ASN A 189 -3.16 -5.11 9.21
CA ASN A 189 -3.30 -6.35 9.97
C ASN A 189 -4.54 -7.16 9.54
N ILE A 190 -5.70 -6.49 9.36
CA ILE A 190 -6.92 -7.13 8.86
C ILE A 190 -6.67 -7.75 7.48
N MET A 191 -5.99 -7.04 6.58
CA MET A 191 -5.63 -7.56 5.25
C MET A 191 -4.69 -8.77 5.35
N CYS A 192 -3.65 -8.72 6.18
CA CYS A 192 -2.76 -9.85 6.41
C CYS A 192 -3.53 -11.08 6.91
N LYS A 193 -4.41 -10.91 7.91
CA LYS A 193 -5.23 -11.97 8.46
C LYS A 193 -6.17 -12.59 7.40
N ALA A 194 -6.80 -11.76 6.58
CA ALA A 194 -7.65 -12.22 5.48
C ALA A 194 -6.86 -12.95 4.36
N MET A 195 -5.55 -12.72 4.24
CA MET A 195 -4.66 -13.46 3.34
C MET A 195 -4.07 -14.73 3.99
N ASN A 196 -4.42 -15.04 5.23
CA ASN A 196 -3.81 -16.09 6.04
C ASN A 196 -2.26 -15.99 6.08
N ARG A 197 -1.76 -14.75 6.24
CA ARG A 197 -0.33 -14.43 6.33
C ARG A 197 -0.08 -13.50 7.51
N GLN A 198 1.13 -13.52 8.07
CA GLN A 198 1.54 -12.52 9.06
C GLN A 198 2.23 -11.33 8.36
N LEU A 199 2.19 -10.15 8.98
CA LEU A 199 2.87 -8.96 8.45
C LEU A 199 4.38 -9.20 8.29
N ILE A 200 5.00 -9.93 9.22
CA ILE A 200 6.41 -10.31 9.16
C ILE A 200 6.72 -11.13 7.90
N ASP A 201 5.84 -12.06 7.53
CA ASP A 201 6.01 -12.85 6.32
C ASP A 201 5.94 -11.98 5.07
N VAL A 202 5.01 -11.02 5.03
CA VAL A 202 4.88 -10.13 3.86
C VAL A 202 6.10 -9.22 3.69
N LEU A 203 6.72 -8.79 4.79
CA LEU A 203 7.85 -7.85 4.77
C LEU A 203 9.22 -8.50 4.60
N PHE A 204 9.41 -9.70 5.17
CA PHE A 204 10.73 -10.31 5.30
C PHE A 204 10.87 -11.67 4.62
N LYS A 205 9.77 -12.33 4.21
CA LYS A 205 9.87 -13.62 3.51
C LYS A 205 10.39 -13.41 2.10
N SER A 206 11.47 -14.12 1.77
CA SER A 206 12.07 -14.10 0.43
C SER A 206 11.14 -14.79 -0.57
N PHE A 207 10.69 -14.03 -1.57
CA PHE A 207 10.00 -14.59 -2.74
C PHE A 207 11.04 -15.18 -3.70
N GLY A 208 11.39 -16.45 -3.49
CA GLY A 208 12.38 -17.16 -4.30
C GLY A 208 12.59 -18.64 -3.96
N GLY A 209 11.84 -19.19 -2.99
CA GLY A 209 11.94 -20.60 -2.59
C GLY A 209 11.24 -21.54 -3.57
N SER A 210 12.00 -22.49 -4.09
CA SER A 210 11.63 -23.49 -5.09
C SER A 210 10.97 -24.72 -4.44
N ASP A 211 9.70 -24.60 -4.07
CA ASP A 211 8.83 -25.76 -3.84
C ASP A 211 7.45 -25.45 -4.42
N LYS A 212 7.34 -25.54 -5.74
CA LYS A 212 6.04 -25.68 -6.38
C LYS A 212 5.64 -27.15 -6.21
N GLU A 213 4.81 -27.44 -5.21
CA GLU A 213 4.09 -28.70 -5.19
C GLU A 213 3.37 -28.86 -6.53
N GLN A 214 3.79 -29.86 -7.32
CA GLN A 214 3.08 -30.26 -8.51
C GLN A 214 1.82 -31.01 -8.07
N VAL A 215 0.75 -30.25 -7.85
CA VAL A 215 -0.56 -30.85 -7.60
C VAL A 215 -1.14 -31.29 -8.93
N THR A 216 -1.11 -32.58 -9.22
CA THR A 216 -1.78 -33.16 -10.39
C THR A 216 -3.29 -33.19 -10.11
N ARG A 217 -4.01 -32.13 -10.51
CA ARG A 217 -5.48 -32.13 -10.54
C ARG A 217 -5.98 -32.19 -11.98
N THR A 218 -6.92 -33.09 -12.23
CA THR A 218 -7.70 -33.10 -13.48
C THR A 218 -8.58 -31.84 -13.50
N LYS A 219 -8.39 -30.98 -14.50
CA LYS A 219 -9.27 -29.83 -14.74
C LYS A 219 -10.42 -30.30 -15.63
N VAL A 220 -11.65 -30.14 -15.17
CA VAL A 220 -12.84 -30.29 -16.00
C VAL A 220 -13.15 -28.92 -16.60
N GLY A 221 -13.19 -28.84 -17.93
CA GLY A 221 -13.66 -27.65 -18.65
C GLY A 221 -15.13 -27.83 -18.99
N SER A 222 -15.86 -26.71 -19.05
CA SER A 222 -17.24 -26.66 -19.52
C SER A 222 -17.38 -25.54 -20.54
N ASP A 223 -18.18 -25.76 -21.57
CA ASP A 223 -18.47 -24.76 -22.58
C ASP A 223 -19.54 -23.76 -22.08
N PRO A 224 -19.60 -22.53 -22.61
CA PRO A 224 -20.56 -21.51 -22.16
C PRO A 224 -22.02 -21.99 -22.21
N GLU A 225 -22.38 -22.78 -23.22
CA GLU A 225 -23.72 -23.35 -23.37
C GLU A 225 -24.03 -24.35 -22.25
N GLU A 226 -23.06 -25.14 -21.81
CA GLU A 226 -23.23 -26.07 -20.70
C GLU A 226 -23.47 -25.33 -19.38
N VAL A 227 -22.72 -24.25 -19.14
CA VAL A 227 -22.90 -23.41 -17.96
C VAL A 227 -24.27 -22.74 -17.97
N ALA A 228 -24.74 -22.25 -19.13
CA ALA A 228 -26.06 -21.66 -19.26
C ALA A 228 -27.17 -22.68 -18.95
N MET A 229 -27.04 -23.92 -19.41
CA MET A 229 -27.99 -25.00 -19.08
C MET A 229 -27.99 -25.33 -17.58
N ILE A 230 -26.84 -25.30 -16.91
CA ILE A 230 -26.76 -25.50 -15.45
C ILE A 230 -27.42 -24.35 -14.70
N CYS A 231 -27.28 -23.12 -15.22
CA CYS A 231 -27.91 -21.94 -14.64
C CYS A 231 -29.43 -21.88 -14.89
N ASP A 232 -29.95 -22.64 -15.85
CA ASP A 232 -31.39 -22.72 -16.08
C ASP A 232 -32.07 -23.53 -14.96
N GLY A 233 -33.09 -22.95 -14.33
CA GLY A 233 -33.82 -23.58 -13.22
C GLY A 233 -33.15 -23.53 -11.85
N ILE A 234 -32.03 -22.81 -11.66
CA ILE A 234 -31.47 -22.60 -10.31
C ILE A 234 -32.33 -21.63 -9.51
N SER A 235 -32.55 -21.93 -8.23
CA SER A 235 -33.32 -21.06 -7.33
C SER A 235 -32.44 -20.01 -6.62
N LYS A 236 -31.14 -20.26 -6.53
CA LYS A 236 -30.18 -19.40 -5.82
C LYS A 236 -28.81 -19.44 -6.48
N CYS A 237 -28.22 -18.26 -6.69
CA CYS A 237 -26.88 -18.09 -7.27
C CYS A 237 -26.03 -17.19 -6.38
N VAL A 238 -24.80 -17.60 -6.10
CA VAL A 238 -23.81 -16.76 -5.41
C VAL A 238 -22.65 -16.49 -6.34
N ILE A 239 -22.49 -15.25 -6.74
CA ILE A 239 -21.40 -14.79 -7.61
C ILE A 239 -20.23 -14.38 -6.72
N ILE A 240 -19.06 -14.98 -6.92
CA ILE A 240 -17.83 -14.67 -6.17
C ILE A 240 -16.88 -13.94 -7.13
N PRO A 241 -16.93 -12.59 -7.18
CA PRO A 241 -16.07 -11.82 -8.06
C PRO A 241 -14.61 -11.86 -7.56
N GLY A 242 -13.69 -11.85 -8.51
CA GLY A 242 -12.25 -11.78 -8.23
C GLY A 242 -11.55 -10.74 -9.10
N TYR A 243 -10.24 -10.61 -8.92
CA TYR A 243 -9.44 -9.63 -9.68
C TYR A 243 -9.55 -9.80 -11.21
N GLY A 244 -9.82 -11.02 -11.70
CA GLY A 244 -10.07 -11.27 -13.11
C GLY A 244 -11.19 -10.39 -13.69
N MET A 245 -12.29 -10.21 -12.94
CA MET A 245 -13.42 -9.36 -13.34
C MET A 245 -13.00 -7.90 -13.56
N ALA A 246 -12.13 -7.38 -12.68
CA ALA A 246 -11.61 -6.02 -12.79
C ALA A 246 -10.73 -5.86 -14.02
N VAL A 247 -9.83 -6.83 -14.28
CA VAL A 247 -8.92 -6.77 -15.43
C VAL A 247 -9.68 -6.86 -16.76
N SER A 248 -10.71 -7.69 -16.83
CA SER A 248 -11.54 -7.84 -18.04
C SER A 248 -12.62 -6.77 -18.19
N GLN A 249 -12.77 -5.87 -17.22
CA GLN A 249 -13.83 -4.84 -17.22
C GLN A 249 -15.24 -5.44 -17.37
N CYS A 250 -15.48 -6.63 -16.80
CA CYS A 250 -16.74 -7.34 -17.02
C CYS A 250 -17.80 -7.13 -15.95
N GLN A 251 -17.64 -6.15 -15.06
CA GLN A 251 -18.58 -5.87 -13.97
C GLN A 251 -20.02 -5.59 -14.46
N HIS A 252 -20.16 -4.95 -15.63
CA HIS A 252 -21.47 -4.67 -16.23
C HIS A 252 -22.12 -5.93 -16.81
N GLN A 253 -21.34 -6.81 -17.43
CA GLN A 253 -21.82 -8.09 -17.95
C GLN A 253 -22.20 -9.04 -16.81
N VAL A 254 -21.45 -9.03 -15.70
CA VAL A 254 -21.80 -9.78 -14.49
C VAL A 254 -23.10 -9.28 -13.87
N ARG A 255 -23.34 -7.95 -13.91
CA ARG A 255 -24.61 -7.35 -13.50
C ARG A 255 -25.77 -7.77 -14.40
N GLU A 256 -25.59 -7.68 -15.71
CA GLU A 256 -26.58 -8.08 -16.70
C GLU A 256 -26.94 -9.57 -16.58
N PHE A 257 -25.94 -10.42 -16.36
CA PHE A 257 -26.14 -11.85 -16.09
C PHE A 257 -26.97 -12.08 -14.82
N ALA A 258 -26.69 -11.34 -13.74
CA ALA A 258 -27.50 -11.42 -12.52
C ALA A 258 -28.94 -10.95 -12.75
N ASP A 259 -29.15 -9.90 -13.53
CA ASP A 259 -30.50 -9.40 -13.86
C ASP A 259 -31.32 -10.42 -14.65
N ILE A 260 -30.69 -11.17 -15.57
CA ILE A 260 -31.34 -12.28 -16.30
C ILE A 260 -31.75 -13.40 -15.35
N LEU A 261 -30.88 -13.79 -14.42
CA LEU A 261 -31.20 -14.82 -13.43
C LEU A 261 -32.34 -14.39 -12.48
N GLU A 262 -32.32 -13.14 -12.04
CA GLU A 262 -33.38 -12.58 -11.17
C GLU A 262 -34.72 -12.51 -11.90
N ALA A 263 -34.74 -12.17 -13.19
CA ALA A 263 -35.95 -12.18 -14.01
C ALA A 263 -36.57 -13.59 -14.12
N ASN A 264 -35.74 -14.64 -14.03
CA ASN A 264 -36.17 -16.03 -14.00
C ASN A 264 -36.51 -16.54 -12.58
N GLY A 265 -36.56 -15.64 -11.58
CA GLY A 265 -36.96 -15.97 -10.21
C GLY A 265 -35.85 -16.53 -9.31
N CYS A 266 -34.58 -16.42 -9.72
CA CYS A 266 -33.43 -16.85 -8.91
C CYS A 266 -33.01 -15.76 -7.90
N GLU A 267 -32.70 -16.14 -6.65
CA GLU A 267 -32.06 -15.27 -5.66
C GLU A 267 -30.56 -15.13 -5.98
N VAL A 268 -30.12 -13.95 -6.44
CA VAL A 268 -28.70 -13.68 -6.71
C VAL A 268 -28.05 -12.87 -5.59
N LYS A 269 -26.90 -13.35 -5.09
CA LYS A 269 -26.07 -12.67 -4.09
C LYS A 269 -24.62 -12.60 -4.56
N TYR A 270 -23.88 -11.62 -4.06
CA TYR A 270 -22.45 -11.45 -4.33
C TYR A 270 -21.66 -11.74 -3.06
N GLY A 271 -20.81 -12.76 -3.09
CA GLY A 271 -19.92 -13.10 -1.98
C GLY A 271 -18.59 -12.39 -2.14
N ILE A 272 -18.29 -11.42 -1.28
CA ILE A 272 -17.07 -10.62 -1.36
C ILE A 272 -16.04 -11.15 -0.37
N HIS A 273 -14.91 -11.62 -0.89
CA HIS A 273 -13.76 -11.93 -0.05
C HIS A 273 -13.05 -10.62 0.35
N PRO A 274 -12.62 -10.43 1.61
CA PRO A 274 -12.06 -9.15 2.09
C PRO A 274 -10.83 -8.65 1.32
N VAL A 275 -10.08 -9.56 0.70
CA VAL A 275 -8.89 -9.27 -0.11
C VAL A 275 -9.08 -9.56 -1.60
N ALA A 276 -10.34 -9.65 -2.07
CA ALA A 276 -10.63 -9.77 -3.49
C ALA A 276 -10.19 -8.49 -4.22
N GLY A 277 -9.26 -8.64 -5.17
CA GLY A 277 -8.76 -7.55 -6.00
C GLY A 277 -7.34 -7.12 -5.66
N ARG A 278 -7.12 -5.79 -5.66
CA ARG A 278 -5.80 -5.14 -5.48
C ARG A 278 -5.82 -3.95 -4.51
N MET A 279 -6.95 -3.71 -3.86
CA MET A 279 -7.09 -2.76 -2.77
C MET A 279 -8.24 -3.23 -1.87
N PRO A 280 -8.27 -2.84 -0.59
CA PRO A 280 -9.43 -3.08 0.27
C PRO A 280 -10.70 -2.54 -0.38
N GLY A 281 -11.77 -3.35 -0.40
CA GLY A 281 -13.05 -2.95 -0.98
C GLY A 281 -13.05 -2.76 -2.50
N HIS A 282 -12.03 -3.23 -3.23
CA HIS A 282 -11.95 -3.06 -4.69
C HIS A 282 -13.22 -3.60 -5.38
N MET A 283 -13.69 -4.79 -4.99
CA MET A 283 -14.89 -5.37 -5.62
C MET A 283 -16.16 -4.59 -5.27
N ASN A 284 -16.30 -4.11 -4.03
CA ASN A 284 -17.46 -3.31 -3.61
C ASN A 284 -17.58 -2.04 -4.47
N VAL A 285 -16.45 -1.39 -4.74
CA VAL A 285 -16.39 -0.18 -5.57
C VAL A 285 -16.75 -0.48 -7.04
N LEU A 286 -16.22 -1.54 -7.64
CA LEU A 286 -16.53 -1.91 -9.04
C LEU A 286 -17.99 -2.37 -9.22
N LEU A 287 -18.54 -3.08 -8.24
CA LEU A 287 -19.93 -3.50 -8.29
C LEU A 287 -20.88 -2.32 -8.06
N ALA A 288 -20.50 -1.37 -7.19
CA ALA A 288 -21.22 -0.11 -7.06
C ALA A 288 -21.19 0.72 -8.35
N GLU A 289 -20.07 0.74 -9.08
CA GLU A 289 -19.99 1.35 -10.42
C GLU A 289 -20.93 0.65 -11.42
N ALA A 290 -21.03 -0.68 -11.34
CA ALA A 290 -22.01 -1.46 -12.10
C ALA A 290 -23.46 -1.34 -11.58
N SER A 291 -23.72 -0.46 -10.60
CA SER A 291 -25.05 -0.22 -10.01
C SER A 291 -25.67 -1.46 -9.34
N VAL A 292 -24.84 -2.34 -8.77
CA VAL A 292 -25.31 -3.45 -7.94
C VAL A 292 -25.78 -2.91 -6.58
N PRO A 293 -27.00 -3.25 -6.13
CA PRO A 293 -27.49 -2.84 -4.80
C PRO A 293 -26.60 -3.38 -3.68
N TYR A 294 -26.26 -2.53 -2.71
CA TYR A 294 -25.41 -2.90 -1.57
C TYR A 294 -25.96 -4.06 -0.73
N GLU A 295 -27.30 -4.21 -0.65
CA GLU A 295 -27.95 -5.29 0.08
C GLU A 295 -27.64 -6.70 -0.49
N LYS A 296 -27.21 -6.76 -1.76
CA LYS A 296 -26.82 -8.01 -2.41
C LYS A 296 -25.33 -8.34 -2.20
N LEU A 297 -24.55 -7.39 -1.70
CA LEU A 297 -23.14 -7.57 -1.36
C LEU A 297 -23.06 -8.19 0.04
N ILE A 298 -22.67 -9.46 0.09
CA ILE A 298 -22.50 -10.21 1.33
C ILE A 298 -20.99 -10.32 1.57
N GLU A 299 -20.53 -9.78 2.69
CA GLU A 299 -19.17 -9.98 3.17
C GLU A 299 -18.99 -11.42 3.66
N MET A 300 -17.75 -11.86 3.87
CA MET A 300 -17.46 -13.26 4.19
C MET A 300 -18.03 -13.75 5.53
N ASP A 301 -18.25 -12.85 6.49
CA ASP A 301 -18.82 -13.10 7.82
C ASP A 301 -20.35 -12.89 7.84
#